data_AF-A0AAP3AP36-F1
#
_entry.id   AF-A0AAP3AP36-F1
#
_cell.length_a   1.000
_cell.length_b   1.000
_cell.length_c   1.000
_cell.angle_alpha   90.00
_cell.angle_beta   90.00
_cell.angle_gamma   90.00
#
_symmetry.space_group_name_H-M   'P 1'
#
loop_
_entity.id
_entity.type
_entity.pdbx_description
1 polymer ?
#
loop_
_entity_poly.entity_id
_entity_poly.type
_entity_poly.pdbx_seq_one_letter_code
_entity_poly.pdbx_strand_id
1 'polypeptide(L)'
;MATYEGTIEDFKKFIDGYTRNLVQKLTRKVKKNRTCSSPKCKNRSRLQAAHIKGSERPVIIKSILDDMSCSLGDNYIKVDLNDFEKRFIEAHTPYDKVIKILCFDCHRKYDNNEFQEIVPLIDEEIEIDADVITEEDILKPFEEIKPGKLAQKIFSNKINTISDEVLLKLLDETYCKLCFGIGYSVLKEFRTEKDIYDDKGKQRYYSPENLLLERIGKQDEISKKFILSNHWFKNQIPFLTKWNTEN
;
A
#
# COMPACT_ATOMS: atom_id res chain seq x y z
N MET A 1 22.65 13.01 -19.85
CA MET A 1 21.58 13.97 -19.54
C MET A 1 20.34 13.50 -20.27
N ALA A 2 19.20 13.42 -19.59
CA ALA A 2 17.95 12.96 -20.20
C ALA A 2 17.07 14.19 -20.46
N THR A 3 16.74 14.44 -21.72
CA THR A 3 15.90 15.56 -22.15
C THR A 3 14.60 14.99 -22.71
N TYR A 4 13.48 15.61 -22.36
CA TYR A 4 12.20 15.37 -23.00
C TYR A 4 11.95 16.45 -24.05
N GLU A 5 11.44 16.07 -25.21
CA GLU A 5 11.02 16.99 -26.26
C GLU A 5 9.67 16.52 -26.81
N GLY A 6 8.66 17.39 -26.77
CA GLY A 6 7.29 17.02 -27.09
C GLY A 6 6.26 18.05 -26.64
N THR A 7 4.98 17.66 -26.65
CA THR A 7 3.90 18.57 -26.22
C THR A 7 3.79 18.66 -24.70
N ILE A 8 3.23 19.76 -24.17
CA ILE A 8 2.98 19.90 -22.73
C ILE A 8 2.04 18.80 -22.22
N GLU A 9 1.04 18.41 -23.00
CA GLU A 9 0.10 17.35 -22.63
C GLU A 9 0.78 15.98 -22.51
N ASP A 10 1.63 15.64 -23.47
CA ASP A 10 2.35 14.38 -23.45
C ASP A 10 3.42 14.36 -22.36
N PHE A 11 4.06 15.51 -22.08
CA PHE A 11 4.95 15.64 -20.94
C PHE A 11 4.23 15.37 -19.62
N LYS A 12 3.03 15.95 -19.43
CA LYS A 12 2.22 15.70 -18.23
C LYS A 12 1.91 14.21 -18.08
N LYS A 13 1.47 13.53 -19.14
CA LYS A 13 1.20 12.08 -19.11
C LYS A 13 2.47 11.27 -18.79
N PHE A 14 3.59 11.64 -19.41
CA PHE A 14 4.89 11.00 -19.22
C PHE A 14 5.39 11.11 -17.77
N ILE A 15 5.28 12.29 -17.17
CA ILE A 15 5.87 12.59 -15.86
C ILE A 15 4.93 12.33 -14.68
N ASP A 16 3.62 12.13 -14.90
CA ASP A 16 2.63 12.03 -13.82
C ASP A 16 2.89 10.85 -12.87
N GLY A 17 3.13 9.65 -13.43
CA GLY A 17 3.45 8.46 -12.64
C GLY A 17 4.75 8.62 -11.86
N TYR A 18 5.75 9.28 -12.46
CA TYR A 18 7.04 9.55 -11.84
C TYR A 18 6.92 10.51 -10.65
N THR A 19 6.33 11.68 -10.89
CA THR A 19 6.13 12.73 -9.87
C THR A 19 5.25 12.25 -8.71
N ARG A 20 4.22 11.44 -8.98
CA ARG A 20 3.43 10.77 -7.93
C ARG A 20 4.32 9.92 -7.01
N ASN A 21 5.15 9.07 -7.60
CA ASN A 21 6.05 8.19 -6.83
C ASN A 21 7.12 8.99 -6.07
N LEU A 22 7.61 10.08 -6.66
CA LEU A 22 8.57 10.99 -6.02
C LEU A 22 7.97 11.63 -4.77
N VAL A 23 6.76 12.18 -4.82
CA VAL A 23 6.07 12.72 -3.63
C VAL A 23 5.89 11.64 -2.55
N GLN A 24 5.54 10.41 -2.92
CA GLN A 24 5.42 9.30 -1.96
C GLN A 24 6.76 8.95 -1.30
N LYS A 25 7.87 9.02 -2.05
CA LYS A 25 9.22 8.80 -1.55
C LYS A 25 9.64 9.91 -0.58
N LEU A 26 9.46 11.17 -0.97
CA LEU A 26 9.80 12.35 -0.16
C LEU A 26 9.07 12.35 1.19
N THR A 27 7.76 12.08 1.16
CA THR A 27 6.90 12.12 2.35
C THR A 27 6.97 10.86 3.20
N ARG A 28 7.71 9.81 2.78
CA ARG A 28 7.74 8.51 3.48
C ARG A 28 8.24 8.63 4.91
N LYS A 29 9.34 9.36 5.15
CA LYS A 29 9.90 9.56 6.49
C LYS A 29 8.95 10.40 7.37
N VAL A 30 8.36 11.44 6.79
CA VAL A 30 7.39 12.31 7.47
C VAL A 30 6.17 11.51 7.92
N LYS A 31 5.59 10.68 7.04
CA LYS A 31 4.46 9.80 7.36
C LYS A 31 4.76 8.79 8.46
N LYS A 32 5.99 8.26 8.52
CA LYS A 32 6.38 7.30 9.57
C LYS A 32 6.32 7.91 10.98
N ASN A 33 6.59 9.21 11.07
CA ASN A 33 6.78 9.92 12.34
C ASN A 33 5.60 10.86 12.67
N ARG A 34 4.46 10.74 11.98
CA ARG A 34 3.30 11.63 12.17
C ARG A 34 1.99 10.85 12.30
N THR A 35 0.98 11.55 12.80
CA THR A 35 -0.43 11.15 12.80
C THR A 35 -1.17 11.89 11.68
N CYS A 36 -2.42 11.50 11.44
CA CYS A 36 -3.33 12.28 10.62
C CYS A 36 -3.39 13.73 11.12
N SER A 37 -3.29 14.69 10.20
CA SER A 37 -3.26 16.13 10.49
C SER A 37 -4.68 16.72 10.59
N SER A 38 -5.73 15.90 10.60
CA SER A 38 -7.10 16.37 10.81
C SER A 38 -7.33 16.59 12.32
N PRO A 39 -7.94 17.72 12.75
CA PRO A 39 -8.00 18.13 14.17
C PRO A 39 -8.58 17.07 15.13
N LYS A 40 -9.45 16.19 14.64
CA LYS A 40 -10.13 15.16 15.44
C LYS A 40 -9.66 13.73 15.12
N CYS A 41 -8.59 13.57 14.34
CA CYS A 41 -8.12 12.26 13.92
C CYS A 41 -6.68 12.03 14.38
N LYS A 42 -6.45 10.99 15.18
CA LYS A 42 -5.10 10.57 15.62
C LYS A 42 -4.59 9.32 14.90
N ASN A 43 -5.21 8.92 13.78
CA ASN A 43 -4.84 7.71 13.06
C ASN A 43 -3.38 7.78 12.55
N ARG A 44 -2.62 6.70 12.75
CA ARG A 44 -1.23 6.53 12.24
C ARG A 44 -1.12 5.54 11.09
N SER A 45 -2.20 4.81 10.82
CA SER A 45 -2.27 3.81 9.75
C SER A 45 -2.74 4.45 8.44
N ARG A 46 -2.32 3.85 7.31
CA ARG A 46 -2.75 4.25 5.95
C ARG A 46 -2.62 5.75 5.65
N LEU A 47 -1.59 6.40 6.20
CA LEU A 47 -1.33 7.81 5.95
C LEU A 47 -0.98 8.07 4.48
N GLN A 48 -1.58 9.13 3.94
CA GLN A 48 -1.42 9.62 2.59
C GLN A 48 -0.92 11.06 2.63
N ALA A 49 -0.22 11.44 1.56
CA ALA A 49 0.21 12.81 1.32
C ALA A 49 -0.84 13.46 0.43
N ALA A 50 -1.70 14.29 1.02
CA ALA A 50 -2.69 15.07 0.33
C ALA A 50 -2.08 16.42 -0.07
N HIS A 51 -2.19 16.83 -1.32
CA HIS A 51 -1.77 18.18 -1.70
C HIS A 51 -2.72 19.21 -1.10
N ILE A 52 -2.16 20.27 -0.55
CA ILE A 52 -2.94 21.42 -0.09
C ILE A 52 -3.57 22.08 -1.31
N LYS A 53 -4.81 22.54 -1.18
CA LYS A 53 -5.54 23.23 -2.25
C LYS A 53 -4.72 24.40 -2.80
N GLY A 54 -4.65 24.52 -4.13
CA GLY A 54 -3.81 25.49 -4.84
C GLY A 54 -2.34 25.08 -4.98
N SER A 55 -1.92 23.98 -4.36
CA SER A 55 -0.60 23.35 -4.52
C SER A 55 -0.74 21.95 -5.13
N GLU A 56 -1.76 21.72 -5.95
CA GLU A 56 -1.97 20.43 -6.59
C GLU A 56 -0.80 20.12 -7.53
N ARG A 57 -0.47 18.83 -7.69
CA ARG A 57 0.61 18.39 -8.57
C ARG A 57 0.55 19.00 -9.99
N PRO A 58 -0.60 19.04 -10.69
CA PRO A 58 -0.67 19.67 -12.01
C PRO A 58 -0.36 21.18 -11.99
N VAL A 59 -0.70 21.88 -10.91
CA VAL A 59 -0.41 23.31 -10.73
C VAL A 59 1.09 23.52 -10.53
N ILE A 60 1.72 22.71 -9.66
CA ILE A 60 3.18 22.75 -9.45
C ILE A 60 3.94 22.43 -10.74
N ILE A 61 3.54 21.38 -11.47
CA ILE A 61 4.16 21.00 -12.75
C ILE A 61 4.07 22.17 -13.74
N LYS A 62 2.90 22.79 -13.86
CA LYS A 62 2.71 23.94 -14.75
C LYS A 62 3.62 25.10 -14.35
N SER A 63 3.65 25.47 -13.07
CA SER A 63 4.52 26.54 -12.56
C SER A 63 5.98 26.29 -12.90
N ILE A 64 6.47 25.07 -12.70
CA ILE A 64 7.87 24.72 -13.01
C ILE A 64 8.15 24.86 -14.51
N LEU A 65 7.23 24.41 -15.38
CA LEU A 65 7.40 24.54 -16.83
C LEU A 65 7.40 26.01 -17.29
N ASP A 66 6.51 26.82 -16.71
CA ASP A 66 6.45 28.26 -16.97
C ASP A 66 7.77 28.94 -16.54
N ASP A 67 8.33 28.56 -15.38
CA ASP A 67 9.58 29.09 -14.85
C ASP A 67 10.85 28.62 -15.60
N MET A 68 10.81 27.44 -16.22
CA MET A 68 11.95 26.88 -16.95
C MET A 68 12.18 27.54 -18.32
N SER A 69 11.25 28.38 -18.80
CA SER A 69 11.31 28.99 -20.14
C SER A 69 11.58 27.95 -21.25
N CYS A 70 11.05 26.73 -21.10
CA CYS A 70 11.39 25.59 -21.94
C CYS A 70 10.55 25.47 -23.23
N SER A 71 9.82 26.53 -23.59
CA SER A 71 8.93 26.53 -24.75
C SER A 71 9.71 26.67 -26.06
N LEU A 72 9.32 25.89 -27.06
CA LEU A 72 9.83 25.93 -28.43
C LEU A 72 8.79 26.48 -29.43
N GLY A 73 7.66 27.03 -28.94
CA GLY A 73 6.51 27.42 -29.75
C GLY A 73 5.21 26.82 -29.22
N ASP A 74 4.12 26.96 -29.99
CA ASP A 74 2.75 26.58 -29.63
C ASP A 74 2.65 25.18 -29.01
N ASN A 75 2.58 25.13 -27.67
CA ASN A 75 2.41 23.93 -26.86
C ASN A 75 3.55 22.89 -26.93
N TYR A 76 4.72 23.25 -27.48
CA TYR A 76 5.89 22.36 -27.60
C TYR A 76 6.98 22.79 -26.62
N ILE A 77 7.60 21.82 -25.94
CA ILE A 77 8.61 22.06 -24.90
C ILE A 77 9.82 21.15 -25.03
N LYS A 78 10.96 21.63 -24.53
CA LYS A 78 12.18 20.85 -24.34
C LYS A 78 12.68 20.97 -22.91
N VAL A 79 12.51 19.90 -22.13
CA VAL A 79 12.72 19.89 -20.68
C VAL A 79 13.94 19.05 -20.33
N ASP A 80 14.89 19.61 -19.59
CA ASP A 80 15.89 18.81 -18.88
C ASP A 80 15.23 18.11 -17.68
N LEU A 81 15.20 16.79 -17.70
CA LEU A 81 14.50 16.00 -16.68
C LEU A 81 15.17 16.08 -15.31
N ASN A 82 16.48 16.30 -15.26
CA ASN A 82 17.20 16.44 -13.99
C ASN A 82 16.90 17.81 -13.35
N ASP A 83 16.87 18.88 -14.16
CA ASP A 83 16.50 20.22 -13.64
C ASP A 83 15.03 20.25 -13.20
N PHE A 84 14.14 19.63 -13.99
CA PHE A 84 12.73 19.50 -13.61
C PHE A 84 12.55 18.77 -12.28
N GLU A 85 13.22 17.61 -12.09
CA GLU A 85 13.14 16.87 -10.83
C GLU A 85 13.63 17.70 -9.64
N LYS A 86 14.75 18.41 -9.81
CA LYS A 86 15.30 19.27 -8.77
C LYS A 86 14.31 20.35 -8.34
N ARG A 87 13.76 21.10 -9.32
CA ARG A 87 12.74 22.13 -9.06
C ARG A 87 11.46 21.54 -8.46
N PHE A 88 11.07 20.34 -8.88
CA PHE A 88 9.93 19.64 -8.33
C PHE A 88 10.14 19.30 -6.84
N ILE A 89 11.33 18.83 -6.46
CA ILE A 89 11.66 18.56 -5.05
C ILE A 89 11.69 19.86 -4.23
N GLU A 90 12.28 20.93 -4.79
CA GLU A 90 12.35 22.25 -4.16
C GLU A 90 10.95 22.83 -3.93
N ALA A 91 10.06 22.76 -4.92
CA ALA A 91 8.67 23.21 -4.79
C ALA A 91 7.88 22.44 -3.71
N HIS A 92 8.31 21.22 -3.38
CA HIS A 92 7.72 20.43 -2.30
C HIS A 92 8.45 20.58 -0.96
N THR A 93 9.47 21.45 -0.86
CA THR A 93 10.28 21.59 0.36
C THR A 93 10.15 23.01 0.94
N PRO A 94 9.75 23.18 2.21
CA PRO A 94 9.36 22.14 3.17
C PRO A 94 7.97 21.56 2.89
N TYR A 95 7.83 20.24 3.05
CA TYR A 95 6.62 19.49 2.68
C TYR A 95 5.34 20.02 3.31
N ASP A 96 5.42 20.55 4.53
CA ASP A 96 4.25 21.01 5.30
C ASP A 96 3.52 22.19 4.67
N LYS A 97 4.16 22.90 3.73
CA LYS A 97 3.55 24.02 3.00
C LYS A 97 2.69 23.58 1.83
N VAL A 98 2.89 22.36 1.33
CA VAL A 98 2.24 21.85 0.10
C VAL A 98 1.52 20.53 0.32
N ILE A 99 1.84 19.81 1.40
CA ILE A 99 1.32 18.48 1.70
C ILE A 99 0.74 18.46 3.12
N LYS A 100 -0.48 17.95 3.24
CA LYS A 100 -1.10 17.54 4.50
C LYS A 100 -1.03 16.02 4.64
N ILE A 101 -0.60 15.53 5.80
CA ILE A 101 -0.57 14.09 6.07
C ILE A 101 -1.93 13.68 6.62
N LEU A 102 -2.71 12.93 5.84
CA LEU A 102 -4.07 12.54 6.21
C LEU A 102 -4.22 11.02 6.15
N CYS A 103 -5.05 10.43 7.02
CA CYS A 103 -5.50 9.06 6.79
C CYS A 103 -6.44 9.02 5.58
N PHE A 104 -6.65 7.82 5.02
CA PHE A 104 -7.52 7.62 3.86
C PHE A 104 -8.89 8.31 3.99
N ASP A 105 -9.58 8.15 5.13
CA ASP A 105 -10.91 8.72 5.33
C ASP A 105 -10.90 10.24 5.39
N CYS A 106 -9.91 10.82 6.08
CA CYS A 106 -9.77 12.27 6.17
C CYS A 106 -9.31 12.88 4.85
N HIS A 107 -8.49 12.17 4.08
CA HIS A 107 -8.06 12.60 2.75
C HIS A 107 -9.24 12.67 1.79
N ARG A 108 -10.08 11.62 1.76
CA ARG A 108 -11.30 11.60 0.93
C ARG A 108 -12.23 12.78 1.24
N LYS A 109 -12.46 13.06 2.53
CA LYS A 109 -13.26 14.21 2.98
C LYS A 109 -12.61 15.55 2.63
N TYR A 110 -11.27 15.62 2.71
CA TYR A 110 -10.50 16.81 2.36
C TYR A 110 -10.62 17.12 0.86
N ASP A 111 -10.48 16.11 0.00
CA ASP A 111 -10.63 16.24 -1.45
C ASP A 111 -12.06 16.68 -1.84
N ASN A 112 -13.07 16.29 -1.05
CA ASN A 112 -14.47 16.65 -1.24
C ASN A 112 -14.87 18.03 -0.65
N ASN A 113 -13.93 18.84 -0.14
CA ASN A 113 -14.18 20.11 0.56
C ASN A 113 -15.08 20.00 1.81
N GLU A 114 -15.18 18.84 2.46
CA GLU A 114 -16.03 18.66 3.66
C GLU A 114 -15.35 19.12 4.97
N PHE A 115 -14.10 19.60 4.90
CA PHE A 115 -13.38 20.16 6.04
C PHE A 115 -13.23 21.67 5.90
N GLN A 116 -13.96 22.43 6.74
CA GLN A 116 -13.64 23.84 7.00
C GLN A 116 -12.41 23.90 7.92
N GLU A 117 -11.35 24.56 7.48
CA GLU A 117 -10.10 24.67 8.24
C GLU A 117 -10.23 25.65 9.41
N ILE A 118 -9.86 25.18 10.60
CA ILE A 118 -9.36 26.03 11.68
C ILE A 118 -8.12 25.34 12.24
N VAL A 119 -6.97 26.01 12.20
CA VAL A 119 -5.67 25.61 12.75
C VAL A 119 -5.49 26.41 14.04
N PRO A 120 -5.14 25.83 15.21
CA PRO A 120 -3.71 25.79 15.59
C PRO A 120 -3.21 24.65 16.52
N LEU A 121 -1.93 24.32 16.29
CA LEU A 121 -0.76 24.06 17.18
C LEU A 121 -0.84 23.01 18.33
N ILE A 122 0.07 22.01 18.26
CA ILE A 122 1.14 21.59 19.24
C ILE A 122 0.72 21.52 20.73
N ASP A 123 0.91 20.50 21.57
CA ASP A 123 1.83 19.36 21.72
C ASP A 123 1.20 18.31 22.69
N GLU A 124 1.93 17.22 22.93
CA GLU A 124 1.97 16.35 24.13
C GLU A 124 1.61 14.85 23.96
N GLU A 125 2.54 14.07 24.51
CA GLU A 125 2.74 12.62 24.48
C GLU A 125 1.62 11.85 25.18
N ILE A 126 1.11 10.79 24.55
CA ILE A 126 0.54 9.64 25.25
C ILE A 126 0.82 8.38 24.42
N GLU A 127 1.69 7.50 24.93
CA GLU A 127 1.72 6.08 24.56
C GLU A 127 0.40 5.42 25.00
N ILE A 128 -0.11 4.46 24.22
CA ILE A 128 -0.68 3.18 24.67
C ILE A 128 -1.07 2.36 23.42
N ASP A 129 -0.56 1.14 23.38
CA ASP A 129 -0.95 0.03 22.49
C ASP A 129 -2.42 -0.38 22.69
N ALA A 130 -3.10 -0.74 21.58
CA ALA A 130 -4.01 -1.90 21.52
C ALA A 130 -4.68 -1.99 20.13
N ASP A 131 -4.21 -2.92 19.30
CA ASP A 131 -4.94 -3.47 18.17
C ASP A 131 -6.01 -4.46 18.70
N VAL A 132 -7.28 -4.05 18.72
CA VAL A 132 -8.43 -4.97 18.87
C VAL A 132 -9.40 -4.68 17.72
N ILE A 133 -9.54 -5.63 16.80
CA ILE A 133 -10.45 -5.55 15.64
C ILE A 133 -11.77 -6.20 16.04
N THR A 134 -12.88 -5.48 15.91
CA THR A 134 -14.24 -5.91 16.30
C THR A 134 -15.00 -6.57 15.15
N GLU A 135 -16.09 -7.27 15.47
CA GLU A 135 -16.95 -7.98 14.50
C GLU A 135 -17.55 -7.05 13.43
N GLU A 136 -17.63 -5.73 13.69
CA GLU A 136 -18.12 -4.72 12.75
C GLU A 136 -17.20 -4.54 11.53
N ASP A 137 -15.91 -4.88 11.63
CA ASP A 137 -14.99 -4.88 10.49
C ASP A 137 -15.22 -6.04 9.51
N ILE A 138 -16.11 -6.99 9.82
CA ILE A 138 -16.52 -8.10 8.94
C ILE A 138 -17.54 -7.65 7.89
N LEU A 139 -18.28 -6.57 8.15
CA LEU A 139 -19.45 -6.16 7.36
C LEU A 139 -19.17 -5.02 6.35
N LYS A 140 -17.93 -4.54 6.22
CA LYS A 140 -17.60 -3.43 5.30
C LYS A 140 -17.58 -3.85 3.82
N PRO A 141 -18.03 -2.99 2.88
CA PRO A 141 -18.02 -3.28 1.45
C PRO A 141 -16.63 -3.68 0.93
N PHE A 142 -16.61 -4.70 0.08
CA PHE A 142 -15.41 -5.42 -0.38
C PHE A 142 -14.36 -4.60 -1.15
N GLU A 143 -14.64 -3.34 -1.49
CA GLU A 143 -13.73 -2.47 -2.23
C GLU A 143 -12.53 -1.97 -1.41
N GLU A 144 -12.53 -2.15 -0.07
CA GLU A 144 -11.49 -1.60 0.81
C GLU A 144 -10.51 -2.62 1.43
N ILE A 145 -10.71 -3.93 1.23
CA ILE A 145 -9.89 -4.98 1.86
C ILE A 145 -8.75 -5.41 0.93
N LYS A 146 -7.50 -5.28 1.38
CA LYS A 146 -6.32 -5.80 0.66
C LYS A 146 -6.49 -7.31 0.43
N PRO A 147 -6.41 -7.83 -0.81
CA PRO A 147 -6.68 -9.25 -1.12
C PRO A 147 -5.86 -10.24 -0.27
N GLY A 148 -4.60 -9.92 0.03
CA GLY A 148 -3.76 -10.74 0.90
C GLY A 148 -4.24 -10.79 2.35
N LYS A 149 -4.79 -9.70 2.89
CA LYS A 149 -5.36 -9.68 4.25
C LYS A 149 -6.66 -10.48 4.32
N LEU A 150 -7.51 -10.37 3.30
CA LEU A 150 -8.74 -11.17 3.21
C LEU A 150 -8.41 -12.65 3.17
N ALA A 151 -7.49 -13.03 2.29
CA ALA A 151 -7.01 -14.39 2.17
C ALA A 151 -6.43 -14.92 3.49
N GLN A 152 -5.55 -14.17 4.14
CA GLN A 152 -4.99 -14.55 5.42
C GLN A 152 -6.10 -14.80 6.45
N LYS A 153 -7.08 -13.90 6.58
CA LYS A 153 -8.20 -14.06 7.51
C LYS A 153 -9.02 -15.32 7.24
N ILE A 154 -9.37 -15.56 5.97
CA ILE A 154 -10.12 -16.76 5.57
C ILE A 154 -9.33 -18.02 5.93
N PHE A 155 -8.04 -18.05 5.59
CA PHE A 155 -7.19 -19.19 5.90
C PHE A 155 -6.96 -19.36 7.40
N SER A 156 -6.72 -18.31 8.18
CA SER A 156 -6.57 -18.39 9.64
C SER A 156 -7.82 -18.98 10.30
N ASN A 157 -9.01 -18.61 9.83
CA ASN A 157 -10.26 -19.15 10.35
C ASN A 157 -10.49 -20.61 9.95
N LYS A 158 -10.03 -21.03 8.77
CA LYS A 158 -10.26 -22.38 8.24
C LYS A 158 -9.08 -23.34 8.46
N ILE A 159 -7.88 -22.88 8.84
CA ILE A 159 -6.67 -23.73 8.87
C ILE A 159 -6.82 -24.94 9.81
N ASN A 160 -7.62 -24.78 10.87
CA ASN A 160 -7.91 -25.84 11.83
C ASN A 160 -9.02 -26.80 11.36
N THR A 161 -9.87 -26.37 10.42
CA THR A 161 -10.98 -27.18 9.89
C THR A 161 -10.68 -27.81 8.53
N ILE A 162 -9.66 -27.32 7.82
CA ILE A 162 -9.19 -27.93 6.56
C ILE A 162 -8.59 -29.31 6.84
N SER A 163 -8.98 -30.30 6.04
CA SER A 163 -8.44 -31.66 6.13
C SER A 163 -6.98 -31.75 5.69
N ASP A 164 -6.26 -32.74 6.23
CA ASP A 164 -4.85 -32.98 5.89
C ASP A 164 -4.64 -33.19 4.40
N GLU A 165 -5.59 -33.85 3.73
CA GLU A 165 -5.56 -34.09 2.29
C GLU A 165 -5.59 -32.79 1.49
N VAL A 166 -6.43 -31.83 1.90
CA VAL A 166 -6.52 -30.52 1.25
C VAL A 166 -5.26 -29.69 1.53
N LEU A 167 -4.71 -29.75 2.75
CA LEU A 167 -3.44 -29.07 3.05
C LEU A 167 -2.29 -29.60 2.20
N LEU A 168 -2.19 -30.93 2.02
CA LEU A 168 -1.17 -31.54 1.17
C LEU A 168 -1.29 -31.06 -0.29
N LYS A 169 -2.52 -30.97 -0.81
CA LYS A 169 -2.80 -30.41 -2.14
C LYS A 169 -2.36 -28.96 -2.27
N LEU A 170 -2.59 -28.13 -1.25
CA LEU A 170 -2.19 -26.71 -1.24
C LEU A 170 -0.69 -26.48 -1.06
N LEU A 171 0.05 -27.48 -0.57
CA LEU A 171 1.51 -27.50 -0.50
C LEU A 171 2.15 -27.99 -1.81
N ASP A 172 1.40 -28.66 -2.68
CA ASP A 172 1.91 -29.25 -3.92
C ASP A 172 1.86 -28.24 -5.09
N GLU A 173 3.03 -27.95 -5.67
CA GLU A 173 3.16 -27.00 -6.78
C GLU A 173 2.44 -27.50 -8.05
N THR A 174 2.48 -28.80 -8.33
CA THR A 174 1.90 -29.38 -9.54
C THR A 174 0.38 -29.27 -9.52
N TYR A 175 -0.22 -29.60 -8.37
CA TYR A 175 -1.64 -29.41 -8.09
C TYR A 175 -2.01 -27.93 -8.18
N CYS A 176 -1.24 -27.03 -7.57
CA CYS A 176 -1.52 -25.60 -7.62
C CYS A 176 -1.42 -25.04 -9.04
N LYS A 177 -0.51 -25.56 -9.87
CA LYS A 177 -0.40 -25.20 -11.28
C LYS A 177 -1.59 -25.69 -12.10
N LEU A 178 -2.04 -26.93 -11.88
CA LEU A 178 -3.19 -27.52 -12.55
C LEU A 178 -4.51 -26.86 -12.16
N CYS A 179 -4.75 -26.65 -10.86
CA CYS A 179 -6.02 -26.14 -10.35
C CYS A 179 -6.12 -24.62 -10.32
N PHE A 180 -5.00 -23.91 -10.18
CA PHE A 180 -5.00 -22.44 -10.03
C PHE A 180 -4.13 -21.69 -11.04
N GLY A 181 -3.40 -22.38 -11.92
CA GLY A 181 -2.55 -21.75 -12.93
C GLY A 181 -1.30 -21.05 -12.38
N ILE A 182 -0.89 -21.37 -11.14
CA ILE A 182 0.30 -20.78 -10.50
C ILE A 182 1.46 -21.78 -10.44
N GLY A 183 2.67 -21.34 -10.81
CA GLY A 183 3.89 -22.16 -10.74
C GLY A 183 4.55 -22.15 -9.36
N TYR A 184 3.76 -22.15 -8.29
CA TYR A 184 4.23 -22.22 -6.91
C TYR A 184 3.11 -22.74 -6.00
N SER A 185 3.45 -23.29 -4.85
CA SER A 185 2.45 -23.74 -3.86
C SER A 185 1.71 -22.58 -3.19
N VAL A 186 0.42 -22.77 -2.92
CA VAL A 186 -0.43 -21.77 -2.22
C VAL A 186 0.02 -21.63 -0.76
N LEU A 187 0.29 -22.76 -0.12
CA LEU A 187 0.87 -22.84 1.22
C LEU A 187 2.34 -23.24 1.13
N LYS A 188 3.12 -22.82 2.12
CA LYS A 188 4.44 -23.40 2.43
C LYS A 188 4.49 -23.74 3.90
N GLU A 189 5.09 -24.87 4.24
CA GLU A 189 5.34 -25.20 5.64
C GLU A 189 6.45 -24.28 6.18
N PHE A 190 6.18 -23.67 7.33
CA PHE A 190 7.12 -22.83 8.04
C PHE A 190 7.72 -23.64 9.19
N ARG A 191 8.96 -24.06 9.01
CA ARG A 191 9.67 -24.92 9.97
C ARG A 191 10.64 -24.11 10.82
N THR A 192 11.30 -23.13 10.20
CA THR A 192 12.32 -22.29 10.84
C THR A 192 12.31 -20.87 10.30
N GLU A 193 12.90 -19.93 11.04
CA GLU A 193 13.09 -18.55 10.56
C GLU A 193 13.92 -18.45 9.27
N LYS A 194 14.72 -19.48 8.95
CA LYS A 194 15.45 -19.53 7.68
C LYS A 194 14.52 -19.64 6.46
N ASP A 195 13.32 -20.17 6.64
CA ASP A 195 12.31 -20.29 5.56
C ASP A 195 11.77 -18.93 5.10
N ILE A 196 12.03 -17.87 5.89
CA ILE A 196 11.75 -16.48 5.53
C ILE A 196 12.66 -16.01 4.40
N TYR A 197 13.87 -16.56 4.29
CA TYR A 197 14.92 -16.08 3.39
C TYR A 197 15.09 -16.99 2.17
N ASP A 198 15.47 -16.40 1.04
CA ASP A 198 15.87 -17.14 -0.15
C ASP A 198 17.31 -17.67 -0.02
N ASP A 199 17.73 -18.48 -0.99
CA ASP A 199 19.07 -19.09 -1.00
C ASP A 199 20.18 -18.02 -1.12
N LYS A 200 19.81 -16.75 -1.37
CA LYS A 200 20.68 -15.57 -1.42
C LYS A 200 20.54 -14.69 -0.17
N GLY A 201 19.84 -15.14 0.86
CA GLY A 201 19.64 -14.42 2.13
C GLY A 201 18.66 -13.24 2.04
N LYS A 202 17.88 -13.10 0.96
CA LYS A 202 16.85 -12.06 0.84
C LYS A 202 15.52 -12.56 1.40
N GLN A 203 14.79 -11.72 2.13
CA GLN A 203 13.45 -12.08 2.59
C GLN A 203 12.54 -12.38 1.40
N ARG A 204 11.98 -13.59 1.36
CA ARG A 204 10.99 -14.04 0.37
C ARG A 204 9.65 -13.32 0.56
N TYR A 205 9.35 -12.85 1.77
CA TYR A 205 8.09 -12.23 2.14
C TYR A 205 8.32 -10.89 2.86
N TYR A 206 7.59 -9.85 2.44
CA TYR A 206 7.69 -8.50 3.02
C TYR A 206 7.22 -8.40 4.47
N SER A 207 6.46 -9.38 4.97
CA SER A 207 6.05 -9.49 6.37
C SER A 207 5.61 -10.93 6.69
N PRO A 208 6.53 -11.81 7.13
CA PRO A 208 6.26 -13.23 7.35
C PRO A 208 5.30 -13.48 8.52
N GLU A 209 5.45 -12.70 9.60
CA GLU A 209 4.59 -12.76 10.79
C GLU A 209 3.12 -12.50 10.44
N ASN A 210 2.87 -11.53 9.55
CA ASN A 210 1.55 -11.21 9.03
C ASN A 210 1.07 -12.17 7.94
N LEU A 211 1.70 -13.33 7.73
CA LEU A 211 1.26 -14.36 6.78
C LEU A 211 1.31 -15.76 7.39
N LEU A 212 1.68 -15.84 8.67
CA LEU A 212 1.81 -17.07 9.40
C LEU A 212 0.43 -17.58 9.79
N LEU A 213 0.17 -18.83 9.44
CA LEU A 213 -1.04 -19.57 9.78
C LEU A 213 -0.64 -20.67 10.75
N GLU A 214 -1.22 -20.68 11.93
CA GLU A 214 -0.90 -21.65 12.98
C GLU A 214 -2.02 -22.67 13.06
N ARG A 215 -1.66 -23.94 12.87
CA ARG A 215 -2.57 -25.06 13.00
C ARG A 215 -2.47 -25.66 14.38
N ILE A 216 -3.58 -25.68 15.09
CA ILE A 216 -3.66 -26.17 16.46
C ILE A 216 -3.84 -27.69 16.44
N GLY A 217 -3.00 -28.38 17.22
CA GLY A 217 -3.02 -29.82 17.41
C GLY A 217 -3.94 -30.24 18.55
N LYS A 218 -3.86 -31.53 18.93
CA LYS A 218 -4.54 -32.00 20.13
C LYS A 218 -3.87 -31.35 21.35
N GLN A 219 -4.66 -30.89 22.32
CA GLN A 219 -4.21 -30.16 23.53
C GLN A 219 -3.89 -28.66 23.33
N ASP A 220 -4.46 -28.02 22.30
CA ASP A 220 -4.31 -26.57 22.04
C ASP A 220 -2.88 -26.09 21.77
N GLU A 221 -1.94 -27.01 21.48
CA GLU A 221 -0.58 -26.67 21.08
C GLU A 221 -0.47 -26.42 19.57
N ILE A 222 0.45 -25.54 19.15
CA ILE A 222 0.70 -25.29 17.72
C ILE A 222 1.39 -26.52 17.12
N SER A 223 0.66 -27.25 16.28
CA SER A 223 1.16 -28.46 15.61
C SER A 223 1.99 -28.15 14.37
N LYS A 224 1.57 -27.18 13.57
CA LYS A 224 2.24 -26.79 12.31
C LYS A 224 2.04 -25.31 12.03
N LYS A 225 3.03 -24.71 11.38
CA LYS A 225 2.93 -23.34 10.87
C LYS A 225 3.02 -23.34 9.35
N PHE A 226 2.23 -22.49 8.72
CA PHE A 226 2.22 -22.34 7.27
C PHE A 226 2.37 -20.88 6.88
N ILE A 227 3.04 -20.60 5.77
CA ILE A 227 3.06 -19.29 5.12
C ILE A 227 2.15 -19.33 3.91
N LEU A 228 1.33 -18.30 3.81
CA LEU A 228 0.42 -18.10 2.69
C LEU A 228 1.09 -17.30 1.56
N SER A 229 1.04 -17.81 0.31
CA SER A 229 1.68 -17.15 -0.84
C SER A 229 0.90 -15.93 -1.35
N ASN A 230 1.40 -14.72 -1.05
CA ASN A 230 0.78 -13.45 -1.39
C ASN A 230 0.44 -13.21 -2.88
N HIS A 231 1.12 -13.89 -3.81
CA HIS A 231 0.90 -13.67 -5.25
C HIS A 231 -0.36 -14.37 -5.79
N TRP A 232 -0.87 -15.40 -5.10
CA TRP A 232 -2.04 -16.16 -5.58
C TRP A 232 -3.35 -15.36 -5.53
N PHE A 233 -3.54 -14.53 -4.50
CA PHE A 233 -4.86 -13.94 -4.17
C PHE A 233 -5.30 -12.78 -5.05
N LYS A 234 -4.38 -12.11 -5.75
CA LYS A 234 -4.74 -10.94 -6.57
C LYS A 234 -5.73 -11.29 -7.69
N ASN A 235 -5.70 -12.54 -8.17
CA ASN A 235 -6.51 -13.00 -9.30
C ASN A 235 -7.60 -14.01 -8.89
N GLN A 236 -7.73 -14.33 -7.60
CA GLN A 236 -8.58 -15.42 -7.09
C GLN A 236 -9.63 -14.94 -6.07
N ILE A 237 -9.91 -13.62 -6.05
CA ILE A 237 -10.91 -13.02 -5.15
C ILE A 237 -12.27 -13.74 -5.25
N PRO A 238 -12.84 -14.02 -6.44
CA PRO A 238 -14.13 -14.72 -6.54
C PRO A 238 -14.13 -16.13 -5.91
N PHE A 239 -13.01 -16.86 -6.01
CA PHE A 239 -12.83 -18.18 -5.40
C PHE A 239 -12.82 -18.11 -3.87
N LEU A 240 -12.09 -17.14 -3.30
CA LEU A 240 -12.03 -16.93 -1.86
C LEU A 240 -13.40 -16.57 -1.28
N THR A 241 -14.18 -15.75 -2.00
CA THR A 241 -15.53 -15.36 -1.56
C THR A 241 -16.45 -16.56 -1.49
N LYS A 242 -16.42 -17.43 -2.51
CA LYS A 242 -17.22 -18.66 -2.55
C LYS A 242 -16.80 -19.65 -1.45
N TRP A 243 -15.49 -19.79 -1.22
CA TRP A 243 -14.97 -20.68 -0.18
C TRP A 243 -15.23 -20.17 1.24
N ASN A 244 -15.41 -18.87 1.44
CA ASN A 244 -15.82 -18.31 2.72
C ASN A 244 -17.30 -18.59 3.04
N THR A 245 -18.16 -18.69 2.02
CA THR A 245 -19.61 -18.91 2.16
C THR A 245 -20.04 -20.39 2.07
N GLU A 246 -19.21 -21.26 1.50
CA GLU A 246 -19.47 -22.70 1.41
C GLU A 246 -18.55 -23.45 2.40
N ASN A 247 -19.17 -24.15 3.37
CA ASN A 247 -18.61 -24.77 4.58
C ASN A 247 -18.27 -23.76 5.68
#